data_AF-A0A7G1KH69-F1
#
_entry.id   AF-A0A7G1KH69-F1
#
_cell.length_a   1.000
_cell.length_b   1.000
_cell.length_c   1.000
_cell.angle_alpha   90.00
_cell.angle_beta   90.00
_cell.angle_gamma   90.00
#
_symmetry.space_group_name_H-M   'P 1'
#
loop_
_entity.id
_entity.type
_entity.pdbx_description
1 polymer ?
#
loop_
_entity_poly.entity_id
_entity_poly.type
_entity_poly.pdbx_seq_one_letter_code
_entity_poly.pdbx_strand_id
1 'polypeptide(L)'
;MGFRPGAEAAVIVAAVREVVGGRWLRCLATVERRAGEQGLIGAAEELGVEIVSFPAERLAAVQVPNPLCRTATAVGTPSVAEAAALCAAADGELLVPKRVLRGITVALAR
;
A
#
# COMPACT_ATOMS: atom_id res chain seq x y z
N MET A 1 1.25 -0.64 0.35
CA MET A 1 2.32 0.07 -0.39
C MET A 1 3.36 -0.90 -0.94
N GLY A 2 4.16 -0.49 -1.92
CA GLY A 2 5.24 -1.29 -2.50
C GLY A 2 6.34 -0.41 -3.10
N PHE A 3 7.58 -0.89 -3.08
CA PHE A 3 8.77 -0.14 -3.51
C PHE A 3 9.94 -1.12 -3.79
N ARG A 4 10.97 -0.63 -4.47
CA ARG A 4 12.25 -1.34 -4.68
C ARG A 4 13.15 -1.18 -3.43
N PRO A 5 14.08 -2.14 -3.16
CA PRO A 5 14.98 -2.01 -2.02
C PRO A 5 15.76 -0.70 -2.06
N GLY A 6 16.06 -0.15 -0.88
CA GLY A 6 16.84 1.10 -0.77
C GLY A 6 16.07 2.38 -1.07
N ALA A 7 14.74 2.34 -1.07
CA ALA A 7 13.92 3.55 -1.13
C ALA A 7 14.15 4.42 0.11
N GLU A 8 14.34 5.73 -0.07
CA GLU A 8 14.52 6.67 1.04
C GLU A 8 13.21 6.97 1.76
N ALA A 9 13.27 7.16 3.09
CA ALA A 9 12.10 7.46 3.92
C ALA A 9 11.36 8.71 3.44
N ALA A 10 12.09 9.80 3.14
CA ALA A 10 11.50 11.05 2.67
C ALA A 10 10.69 10.87 1.37
N VAL A 11 11.16 10.01 0.45
CA VAL A 11 10.45 9.72 -0.81
C VAL A 11 9.17 8.93 -0.55
N ILE A 12 9.21 7.98 0.39
CA ILE A 12 8.03 7.23 0.84
C ILE A 12 7.03 8.17 1.49
N VAL A 13 7.46 9.00 2.44
CA VAL A 13 6.60 9.96 3.15
C VAL A 13 5.93 10.91 2.16
N ALA A 14 6.68 11.47 1.21
CA ALA A 14 6.12 12.35 0.19
C ALA A 14 5.04 11.65 -0.65
N ALA A 15 5.27 10.39 -1.06
CA ALA A 15 4.27 9.60 -1.79
C ALA A 15 3.03 9.29 -0.94
N VAL A 16 3.21 8.95 0.34
CA VAL A 16 2.09 8.68 1.26
C VAL A 16 1.27 9.94 1.48
N ARG A 17 1.89 11.08 1.84
CA ARG A 17 1.19 12.36 2.07
C ARG A 17 0.42 12.81 0.83
N GLU A 18 0.99 12.63 -0.37
CA GLU A 18 0.32 12.99 -1.63
C GLU A 18 -0.93 12.13 -1.89
N VAL A 19 -0.90 10.83 -1.56
CA VAL A 19 -2.06 9.95 -1.75
C VAL A 19 -3.08 10.07 -0.62
N VAL A 20 -2.63 10.14 0.64
CA VAL A 20 -3.50 10.25 1.81
C VAL A 20 -4.17 11.62 1.86
N GLY A 21 -3.45 12.69 1.51
CA GLY A 21 -3.94 14.05 1.64
C GLY A 21 -4.19 14.41 3.11
N GLY A 22 -5.27 15.14 3.39
CA GLY A 22 -5.68 15.51 4.75
C GLY A 22 -6.44 14.44 5.55
N ARG A 23 -6.42 13.18 5.09
CA ARG A 23 -7.12 12.07 5.77
C ARG A 23 -6.27 11.50 6.91
N TRP A 24 -6.94 10.91 7.90
CA TRP A 24 -6.26 10.15 8.96
C TRP A 24 -5.64 8.88 8.39
N LEU A 25 -4.39 8.58 8.77
CA LEU A 25 -3.67 7.37 8.41
C LEU A 25 -3.50 6.49 9.65
N ARG A 26 -3.96 5.23 9.59
CA ARG A 26 -3.83 4.27 10.69
C ARG A 26 -2.48 3.56 10.69
N CYS A 27 -2.05 3.07 9.53
CA CYS A 27 -0.85 2.25 9.39
C CYS A 27 -0.33 2.27 7.94
N LEU A 28 0.92 1.84 7.77
CA LEU A 28 1.48 1.50 6.46
C LEU A 28 1.45 -0.03 6.28
N ALA A 29 0.76 -0.50 5.25
CA ALA A 29 0.64 -1.93 4.97
C ALA A 29 1.55 -2.36 3.79
N THR A 30 2.30 -3.46 3.90
CA THR A 30 3.20 -3.95 2.82
C THR A 30 3.33 -5.49 2.80
N VAL A 31 4.17 -6.02 1.91
CA VAL A 31 4.60 -7.43 1.92
C VAL A 31 5.75 -7.63 2.92
N GLU A 32 5.78 -8.76 3.63
CA GLU A 32 6.76 -9.09 4.68
C GLU A 32 8.22 -8.82 4.31
N ARG A 33 8.65 -9.21 3.09
CA ARG A 33 10.02 -8.97 2.62
C ARG A 33 10.42 -7.48 2.56
N ARG A 34 9.48 -6.56 2.73
CA ARG A 34 9.70 -5.11 2.77
C ARG A 34 9.54 -4.50 4.16
N ALA A 35 9.07 -5.26 5.15
CA ALA A 35 8.78 -4.72 6.49
C ALA A 35 10.02 -4.18 7.21
N GLY A 36 11.18 -4.83 7.01
CA GLY A 36 12.46 -4.44 7.63
C GLY A 36 13.29 -3.42 6.84
N GLU A 37 12.76 -2.84 5.76
CA GLU A 37 13.49 -1.86 4.97
C GLU A 37 13.61 -0.54 5.74
N GLN A 38 14.84 -0.03 5.91
CA GLN A 38 15.11 1.16 6.72
C GLN A 38 14.31 2.39 6.28
N GLY A 39 14.12 2.56 4.96
CA GLY A 39 13.29 3.64 4.45
C GLY A 39 11.83 3.54 4.85
N LEU A 40 11.28 2.33 4.95
CA LEU A 40 9.90 2.14 5.40
C LEU A 40 9.75 2.41 6.90
N ILE A 41 10.72 1.92 7.69
CA ILE A 41 10.78 2.16 9.14
C ILE A 41 10.83 3.66 9.42
N GLY A 42 11.78 4.38 8.83
CA GLY A 42 11.90 5.83 9.02
C GLY A 42 10.67 6.60 8.53
N ALA A 43 10.01 6.15 7.46
CA ALA A 43 8.77 6.77 7.00
C ALA A 43 7.60 6.54 7.97
N ALA A 44 7.49 5.35 8.55
CA ALA A 44 6.47 5.01 9.53
C ALA A 44 6.64 5.83 10.82
N GLU A 45 7.89 5.98 11.28
CA GLU A 45 8.25 6.84 12.42
C GLU A 45 7.89 8.31 12.16
N GLU A 46 8.26 8.87 11.00
CA GLU A 46 7.92 10.27 10.67
C GLU A 46 6.40 10.49 10.56
N LEU A 47 5.67 9.50 10.05
CA LEU A 47 4.22 9.55 9.94
C LEU A 47 3.49 9.23 11.25
N GLY A 48 4.20 8.74 12.27
CA GLY A 48 3.63 8.35 13.57
C GLY A 48 2.68 7.16 13.48
N VAL A 49 2.94 6.20 12.59
CA VAL A 49 2.07 5.04 12.34
C VAL A 49 2.84 3.74 12.37
N GLU A 50 2.13 2.63 12.62
CA GLU A 50 2.75 1.30 12.62
C GLU A 50 2.91 0.74 11.19
N ILE A 51 3.83 -0.21 11.03
CA ILE A 51 3.97 -1.03 9.82
C ILE A 51 3.23 -2.34 10.04
N VAL A 52 2.33 -2.66 9.13
CA VAL A 52 1.66 -3.97 9.05
C VAL A 52 2.18 -4.68 7.81
N SER A 53 2.58 -5.94 7.95
CA SER A 53 3.04 -6.72 6.81
C SER A 53 2.32 -8.05 6.69
N PHE A 54 2.21 -8.53 5.45
CA PHE A 54 1.55 -9.78 5.12
C PHE A 54 2.43 -10.67 4.23
N PRO A 55 2.31 -12.01 4.35
CA PRO A 55 3.01 -12.93 3.49
C PRO A 55 2.52 -12.80 2.05
N ALA A 56 3.41 -13.06 1.09
CA ALA A 56 3.14 -12.83 -0.33
C ALA A 56 1.96 -13.66 -0.83
N GLU A 57 1.80 -14.87 -0.30
CA GLU A 57 0.76 -15.84 -0.63
C GLU A 57 -0.61 -15.34 -0.20
N ARG A 58 -0.69 -14.73 0.99
CA ARG A 58 -1.91 -14.09 1.48
C ARG A 58 -2.31 -12.93 0.59
N LEU A 59 -1.35 -12.07 0.22
CA LEU A 59 -1.62 -10.93 -0.66
C LEU A 59 -2.01 -11.35 -2.08
N ALA A 60 -1.47 -12.45 -2.58
CA ALA A 60 -1.82 -13.01 -3.89
C ALA A 60 -3.26 -13.55 -3.95
N ALA A 61 -3.82 -13.97 -2.80
CA ALA A 61 -5.20 -14.45 -2.70
C ALA A 61 -6.24 -13.32 -2.63
N VAL A 62 -5.82 -12.08 -2.34
CA VAL A 62 -6.73 -10.94 -2.22
C VAL A 62 -7.28 -10.55 -3.59
N GLN A 63 -8.60 -10.49 -3.69
CA GLN A 63 -9.29 -9.96 -4.86
C GLN A 63 -9.20 -8.43 -4.83
N VAL A 64 -8.60 -7.82 -5.85
CA VAL A 64 -8.58 -6.35 -6.00
C VAL A 64 -9.40 -5.93 -7.22
N PRO A 65 -10.10 -4.80 -7.15
CA PRO A 65 -10.74 -4.19 -8.31
C PRO A 65 -9.71 -3.95 -9.43
N ASN A 66 -10.02 -4.36 -10.66
CA ASN A 66 -9.18 -4.07 -11.83
C ASN A 66 -9.72 -2.85 -12.61
N PRO A 67 -9.08 -1.66 -12.50
CA PRO A 67 -9.56 -0.46 -13.18
C PRO A 67 -9.43 -0.50 -14.71
N LEU A 68 -8.68 -1.46 -15.29
CA LEU A 68 -8.48 -1.57 -16.75
C LEU A 68 -9.56 -2.37 -17.47
N CYS A 69 -10.46 -3.02 -16.74
CA CYS A 69 -11.59 -3.76 -17.29
C CYS A 69 -12.89 -3.12 -16.78
N ARG A 70 -13.60 -2.38 -17.65
CA ARG A 70 -14.78 -1.56 -17.30
C ARG A 70 -16.07 -2.38 -17.04
N THR A 71 -15.96 -3.63 -16.59
CA THR A 71 -17.10 -4.47 -16.22
C THR A 71 -17.18 -4.59 -14.70
N ALA A 72 -18.40 -4.64 -14.15
CA ALA A 72 -18.66 -4.73 -12.71
C ALA A 72 -18.02 -5.94 -12.00
N THR A 73 -17.45 -6.88 -12.76
CA THR A 73 -16.86 -8.14 -12.29
C THR A 73 -15.35 -8.26 -12.55
N ALA A 74 -14.69 -7.20 -13.00
CA ALA A 74 -13.30 -7.29 -13.37
C ALA A 74 -12.36 -7.37 -12.17
N VAL A 75 -11.94 -8.59 -11.84
CA VAL A 75 -10.84 -8.86 -10.91
C VAL A 75 -9.56 -9.10 -11.72
N GLY A 76 -8.46 -8.48 -11.30
CA GLY A 76 -7.14 -8.63 -11.90
C GLY A 76 -6.13 -9.17 -10.92
N THR A 77 -4.93 -9.53 -11.38
CA THR A 77 -3.83 -9.91 -10.50
C THR A 77 -3.54 -8.77 -9.51
N PRO A 78 -3.53 -9.04 -8.20
CA PRO A 78 -3.41 -7.98 -7.21
C PRO A 78 -2.10 -7.23 -7.32
N SER A 79 -2.15 -5.89 -7.32
CA SER A 79 -0.98 -5.16 -6.86
C SER A 79 -0.79 -5.46 -5.38
N VAL A 80 0.43 -5.83 -5.01
CA VAL A 80 0.84 -5.99 -3.60
C VAL A 80 0.41 -4.78 -2.75
N ALA A 81 0.44 -3.57 -3.29
CA ALA A 81 0.05 -2.38 -2.56
C ALA A 81 -1.44 -2.32 -2.23
N GLU A 82 -2.31 -2.72 -3.17
CA GLU A 82 -3.77 -2.74 -3.02
C GLU A 82 -4.19 -3.88 -2.09
N ALA A 83 -3.67 -5.08 -2.32
CA ALA A 83 -3.93 -6.23 -1.47
C ALA A 83 -3.54 -5.97 -0.01
N ALA A 84 -2.37 -5.36 0.23
CA ALA A 84 -1.94 -5.04 1.58
C ALA A 84 -2.84 -3.98 2.24
N ALA A 85 -3.30 -2.98 1.48
CA ALA A 85 -4.22 -1.97 2.00
C ALA A 85 -5.57 -2.59 2.41
N LEU A 86 -6.13 -3.46 1.57
CA LEU A 86 -7.38 -4.17 1.86
C LEU A 86 -7.26 -5.11 3.05
N CYS A 87 -6.19 -5.92 3.12
CA CYS A 87 -5.95 -6.77 4.29
C CYS A 87 -5.84 -5.96 5.59
N ALA A 88 -5.18 -4.81 5.57
CA ALA A 88 -5.05 -3.95 6.75
C ALA A 88 -6.37 -3.23 7.12
N ALA A 89 -7.29 -3.09 6.17
CA ALA A 89 -8.64 -2.57 6.38
C ALA A 89 -9.67 -3.66 6.75
N ALA A 90 -9.22 -4.90 7.04
CA ALA A 90 -10.08 -6.05 7.31
C ALA A 90 -11.08 -6.32 6.16
N ASP A 91 -10.56 -6.36 4.93
CA ASP A 91 -11.32 -6.57 3.69
C ASP A 91 -12.36 -5.46 3.42
N GLY A 92 -12.01 -4.23 3.79
CA GLY A 92 -12.74 -3.01 3.46
C GLY A 92 -12.70 -2.65 1.97
N GLU A 93 -12.82 -1.37 1.64
CA GLU A 93 -12.87 -0.90 0.24
C GLU A 93 -11.67 -0.03 -0.14
N LEU A 94 -11.24 -0.12 -1.41
CA LEU A 94 -10.23 0.80 -1.93
C LEU A 94 -10.83 2.20 -2.12
N LEU A 95 -10.27 3.18 -1.40
CA LEU A 95 -10.55 4.60 -1.60
C LEU A 95 -9.73 5.19 -2.74
N VAL A 96 -8.49 4.73 -2.88
CA VAL A 96 -7.58 5.17 -3.93
C VAL A 96 -6.91 3.92 -4.52
N PRO A 97 -7.18 3.59 -5.80
CA PRO A 97 -6.45 2.55 -6.52
C PRO A 97 -4.94 2.84 -6.53
N LYS A 98 -4.12 1.84 -6.89
CA LYS A 98 -2.66 2.03 -6.88
C LYS A 98 -2.24 3.26 -7.69
N ARG A 99 -1.41 4.10 -7.08
CA ARG A 99 -0.68 5.19 -7.73
C ARG A 99 0.81 4.94 -7.59
N VAL A 100 1.56 5.16 -8.66
CA VAL A 100 3.03 5.07 -8.66
C VAL A 100 3.59 6.49 -8.65
N LEU A 101 4.32 6.83 -7.59
CA LEU A 101 4.90 8.15 -7.36
C LEU A 101 6.37 7.96 -7.01
N ARG A 102 7.29 8.47 -7.84
CA ARG A 102 8.73 8.43 -7.56
C ARG A 102 9.25 7.02 -7.24
N GLY A 103 8.72 6.00 -7.94
CA GLY A 103 9.06 4.59 -7.70
C GLY A 103 8.36 3.92 -6.50
N ILE A 104 7.52 4.65 -5.77
CA ILE A 104 6.70 4.15 -4.67
C ILE A 104 5.29 3.89 -5.18
N THR A 105 4.79 2.67 -4.99
CA THR A 105 3.40 2.30 -5.25
C THR A 105 2.58 2.43 -3.98
N VAL A 106 1.57 3.29 -3.98
CA VAL A 106 0.68 3.53 -2.83
C VAL A 106 -0.76 3.27 -3.24
N ALA A 107 -1.51 2.59 -2.38
CA ALA A 107 -2.96 2.44 -2.46
C ALA A 107 -3.55 2.75 -1.09
N LEU A 108 -4.81 3.16 -1.03
CA LEU A 108 -5.50 3.52 0.22
C LEU A 108 -6.83 2.76 0.30
N ALA A 109 -7.10 2.17 1.46
CA ALA A 109 -8.33 1.48 1.78
C ALA A 109 -8.94 1.99 3.10
N ARG A 110 -10.22 1.73 3.33
CA ARG A 110 -10.92 1.99 4.60
C ARG A 110 -11.81 0.83 5.00
#